data_AF-A0A1W1HEE8-F1
#
_entry.id   AF-A0A1W1HEE8-F1
#
_cell.length_a   1.000
_cell.length_b   1.000
_cell.length_c   1.000
_cell.angle_alpha   90.00
_cell.angle_beta   90.00
_cell.angle_gamma   90.00
#
_symmetry.space_group_name_H-M   'P 1'
#
loop_
_entity.id
_entity.type
_entity.pdbx_description
1 polymer ?
#
loop_
_entity_poly.entity_id
_entity_poly.type
_entity_poly.pdbx_seq_one_letter_code
_entity_poly.pdbx_strand_id
1 'polypeptide(L)'
;MKFFNTAGPVNPKDHYCISPIERINIEEIEMLISQKKYFLLHAPRQTGKTTLLNALVKHLNQGGIYCCVYVNVEPAQAAREDVAAAMQAILARLGSQIKRTLGDTLFDEKWEAVLNLMKNGKQY
;
A
#
# COMPACT_ATOMS: atom_id res chain seq x y z
N MET A 1 13.86 -18.91 20.98
CA MET A 1 12.91 -19.91 20.44
C MET A 1 11.78 -19.13 19.78
N LYS A 2 11.34 -19.48 18.56
CA LYS A 2 10.24 -18.76 17.88
C LYS A 2 8.88 -19.13 18.49
N PHE A 3 7.89 -18.25 18.38
CA PHE A 3 6.51 -18.49 18.86
C PHE A 3 5.47 -18.02 17.83
N PHE A 4 4.21 -18.45 17.96
CA PHE A 4 3.12 -17.98 17.08
C PHE A 4 2.58 -16.64 17.58
N ASN A 5 2.58 -15.63 16.70
CA ASN A 5 1.94 -14.35 17.01
C ASN A 5 0.49 -14.36 16.53
N THR A 6 -0.44 -13.98 17.43
CA THR A 6 -1.87 -13.87 17.16
C THR A 6 -2.36 -12.42 17.05
N ALA A 7 -1.51 -11.42 17.32
CA ALA A 7 -1.87 -10.00 17.27
C ALA A 7 -0.75 -9.09 16.76
N GLY A 8 -1.07 -8.16 15.85
CA GLY A 8 -0.11 -7.19 15.32
C GLY A 8 0.83 -7.74 14.23
N PRO A 9 1.88 -6.99 13.83
CA PRO A 9 2.79 -7.38 12.76
C PRO A 9 3.60 -8.64 13.08
N VAL A 10 3.82 -9.49 12.08
CA VAL A 10 4.64 -10.70 12.23
C VAL A 10 6.11 -10.34 12.00
N ASN A 11 6.96 -10.47 13.02
CA ASN A 11 8.41 -10.38 12.89
C ASN A 11 9.00 -11.78 12.57
N PRO A 12 9.62 -12.01 11.39
CA PRO A 12 10.20 -13.31 11.04
C PRO A 12 11.34 -13.78 11.94
N LYS A 13 11.99 -12.87 12.67
CA LYS A 13 13.05 -13.21 13.64
C LYS A 13 12.46 -13.89 14.87
N ASP A 14 11.34 -13.37 15.37
CA ASP A 14 10.75 -13.77 16.66
C ASP A 14 9.58 -14.76 16.49
N HIS A 15 8.91 -14.72 15.34
CA HIS A 15 7.67 -15.46 15.10
C HIS A 15 7.82 -16.56 14.05
N TYR A 16 7.05 -17.65 14.22
CA TYR A 16 6.84 -18.61 13.12
C TYR A 16 6.06 -17.92 12.00
N CYS A 17 6.65 -17.87 10.80
CA CYS A 17 5.99 -17.29 9.63
C CYS A 17 6.44 -17.96 8.34
N ILE A 18 5.48 -18.19 7.44
CA ILE A 18 5.75 -18.45 6.02
C ILE A 18 6.07 -17.11 5.34
N SER A 19 7.01 -17.09 4.40
CA SER A 19 7.30 -15.90 3.59
C SER A 19 5.99 -15.32 3.02
N PRO A 20 5.67 -14.03 3.22
CA PRO A 20 4.41 -13.48 2.72
C PRO A 20 4.30 -13.56 1.19
N ILE A 21 5.38 -13.24 0.46
CA ILE A 21 5.39 -13.25 -1.01
C ILE A 21 5.17 -14.66 -1.57
N GLU A 22 5.71 -15.70 -0.93
CA GLU A 22 5.52 -17.09 -1.37
C GLU A 22 4.07 -17.59 -1.21
N ARG A 23 3.21 -16.85 -0.51
CA ARG A 23 1.78 -17.20 -0.34
C ARG A 23 0.91 -16.76 -1.52
N ILE A 24 1.47 -16.01 -2.46
CA ILE A 24 0.76 -15.46 -3.62
C ILE A 24 1.48 -15.83 -4.91
N ASN A 25 0.73 -15.84 -6.01
CA ASN A 25 1.32 -15.86 -7.34
C ASN A 25 1.84 -14.45 -7.68
N ILE A 26 3.14 -14.21 -7.44
CA ILE A 26 3.73 -12.89 -7.64
C ILE A 26 3.75 -12.48 -9.12
N GLU A 27 3.98 -13.43 -10.03
CA GLU A 27 4.00 -13.18 -11.48
C GLU A 27 2.63 -12.72 -11.98
N GLU A 28 1.55 -13.31 -11.48
CA GLU A 28 0.19 -12.89 -11.79
C GLU A 28 -0.09 -11.47 -11.30
N ILE A 29 0.33 -11.12 -10.08
CA ILE A 29 0.15 -9.77 -9.53
C ILE A 29 0.96 -8.75 -10.33
N GLU A 30 2.20 -9.04 -10.69
CA GLU A 30 3.03 -8.17 -11.52
C GLU A 30 2.42 -7.96 -12.91
N MET A 31 1.87 -9.03 -13.51
CA MET A 31 1.11 -8.95 -14.75
C MET A 31 -0.10 -8.02 -14.60
N LEU A 32 -0.90 -8.16 -13.54
CA LEU A 32 -2.06 -7.28 -13.29
C LEU A 32 -1.64 -5.82 -13.14
N ILE A 33 -0.55 -5.55 -12.42
CA ILE A 33 0.00 -4.20 -12.24
C ILE A 33 0.48 -3.62 -13.57
N SER A 34 1.23 -4.38 -14.38
CA SER A 34 1.70 -3.94 -15.70
C SER A 34 0.55 -3.61 -16.65
N GLN A 35 -0.57 -4.34 -16.53
CA GLN A 35 -1.81 -4.09 -17.28
C GLN A 35 -2.67 -2.96 -16.67
N LYS A 36 -2.19 -2.28 -15.63
CA LYS A 36 -2.89 -1.20 -14.90
C LYS A 36 -4.24 -1.64 -14.35
N LYS A 37 -4.36 -2.91 -13.94
CA LYS A 37 -5.59 -3.47 -13.38
C LYS A 37 -5.63 -3.33 -11.86
N TYR A 38 -6.83 -3.15 -11.33
CA TYR A 38 -7.11 -3.32 -9.91
C TYR A 38 -7.31 -4.80 -9.58
N PHE A 39 -6.87 -5.23 -8.40
CA PHE A 39 -7.10 -6.58 -7.90
C PHE A 39 -7.48 -6.55 -6.42
N LEU A 40 -8.28 -7.53 -6.02
CA LEU A 40 -8.74 -7.69 -4.64
C LEU A 40 -8.03 -8.87 -3.99
N LEU A 41 -7.38 -8.61 -2.85
CA LEU A 41 -6.84 -9.67 -2.02
C LEU A 41 -7.94 -10.25 -1.12
N HIS A 42 -8.60 -11.32 -1.60
CA HIS A 42 -9.62 -12.01 -0.82
C HIS A 42 -9.00 -13.02 0.15
N ALA A 43 -9.10 -12.75 1.46
CA ALA A 43 -8.68 -13.69 2.50
C ALA A 43 -9.50 -13.51 3.80
N PRO A 44 -9.66 -14.54 4.64
CA PRO A 44 -10.32 -14.44 5.95
C PRO A 44 -9.73 -13.36 6.87
N ARG A 45 -10.45 -12.96 7.92
CA ARG A 45 -9.94 -12.01 8.92
C ARG A 45 -8.64 -12.53 9.56
N GLN A 46 -7.73 -11.61 9.91
CA GLN A 46 -6.47 -11.90 10.61
C GLN A 46 -5.48 -12.85 9.91
N THR A 47 -5.60 -13.03 8.59
CA THR A 47 -4.69 -13.87 7.78
C THR A 47 -3.40 -13.20 7.33
N GLY A 48 -3.09 -12.01 7.86
CA GLY A 48 -1.86 -11.29 7.53
C GLY A 48 -1.89 -10.53 6.20
N LYS A 49 -3.06 -10.15 5.68
CA LYS A 49 -3.19 -9.32 4.46
C LYS A 49 -2.33 -8.05 4.49
N THR A 50 -2.32 -7.32 5.61
CA THR A 50 -1.48 -6.13 5.76
C THR A 50 0.01 -6.47 5.73
N THR A 51 0.41 -7.60 6.33
CA THR A 51 1.79 -8.09 6.27
C THR A 51 2.19 -8.41 4.84
N LEU A 52 1.30 -9.06 4.07
CA LEU A 52 1.50 -9.35 2.66
C LEU A 52 1.63 -8.08 1.81
N LEU A 53 0.73 -7.11 1.98
CA LEU A 53 0.79 -5.84 1.24
C LEU A 53 2.10 -5.08 1.52
N ASN A 54 2.58 -5.06 2.76
CA ASN A 54 3.87 -4.46 3.09
C ASN A 54 5.05 -5.20 2.42
N ALA A 55 5.00 -6.53 2.36
CA ALA A 55 6.01 -7.31 1.65
C ALA A 55 5.96 -7.04 0.13
N LEU A 56 4.77 -6.93 -0.45
CA LEU A 56 4.57 -6.61 -1.87
C LEU A 56 5.11 -5.22 -2.22
N VAL A 57 4.84 -4.21 -1.38
CA VAL A 57 5.42 -2.86 -1.54
C VAL A 57 6.95 -2.93 -1.58
N LYS A 58 7.56 -3.69 -0.65
CA LYS A 58 9.02 -3.86 -0.62
C LYS A 58 9.54 -4.54 -1.89
N HIS A 59 8.88 -5.62 -2.32
CA HIS A 59 9.23 -6.36 -3.54
C HIS A 59 9.18 -5.47 -4.78
N LEU A 60 8.07 -4.75 -4.99
CA LEU A 60 7.90 -3.86 -6.14
C LEU A 60 8.91 -2.71 -6.17
N ASN A 61 9.20 -2.11 -5.00
CA ASN A 61 10.18 -1.02 -4.90
C ASN A 61 11.62 -1.52 -5.11
N GLN A 62 11.95 -2.77 -4.73
CA GLN A 62 13.26 -3.36 -5.01
C GLN A 62 13.48 -3.59 -6.51
N GLY A 63 12.42 -3.82 -7.29
CA GLY A 63 12.51 -3.97 -8.74
C GLY A 63 12.83 -2.68 -9.50
N GLY A 64 12.71 -1.50 -8.86
CA GLY A 64 13.06 -0.19 -9.45
C GLY A 64 12.14 0.31 -10.56
N ILE A 65 11.24 -0.52 -11.08
CA ILE A 65 10.26 -0.16 -12.12
C ILE A 65 9.09 0.64 -11.52
N TYR A 66 8.71 0.30 -10.29
CA TYR A 66 7.54 0.86 -9.64
C TYR A 66 7.92 1.69 -8.41
N CYS A 67 7.12 2.71 -8.16
CA CYS A 67 7.07 3.44 -6.92
C CYS A 67 5.77 3.08 -6.20
N CYS A 68 5.86 2.20 -5.21
CA CYS A 68 4.73 1.63 -4.49
C CYS A 68 4.71 2.09 -3.02
N VAL A 69 3.51 2.41 -2.52
CA VAL A 69 3.27 2.72 -1.10
C VAL A 69 2.03 2.00 -0.60
N TYR A 70 2.04 1.64 0.69
CA TYR A 70 0.85 1.17 1.38
C TYR A 70 0.14 2.34 2.06
N VAL A 71 -1.17 2.47 1.84
CA VAL A 71 -2.01 3.50 2.48
C VAL A 71 -3.20 2.83 3.16
N ASN A 72 -3.40 3.10 4.45
CA ASN A 72 -4.64 2.79 5.13
C ASN A 72 -5.61 3.97 4.96
N VAL A 73 -6.77 3.72 4.34
CA VAL A 73 -7.83 4.70 4.09
C VAL A 73 -8.97 4.65 5.11
N GLU A 74 -8.98 3.67 6.01
CA GLU A 74 -9.98 3.51 7.07
C GLU A 74 -10.24 4.79 7.89
N PRO A 75 -9.22 5.61 8.25
CA PRO A 75 -9.48 6.85 8.99
C PRO A 75 -10.39 7.85 8.27
N ALA A 76 -10.47 7.79 6.94
CA ALA A 76 -11.33 8.67 6.15
C ALA A 76 -12.83 8.37 6.39
N GLN A 77 -13.17 7.19 6.90
CA GLN A 77 -14.54 6.81 7.24
C GLN A 77 -15.16 7.74 8.30
N ALA A 78 -14.35 8.39 9.14
CA ALA A 78 -14.82 9.34 10.14
C ALA A 78 -15.50 10.58 9.53
N ALA A 79 -15.18 10.93 8.27
CA ALA A 79 -15.79 12.04 7.55
C ALA A 79 -17.24 11.77 7.08
N ARG A 80 -17.71 10.51 7.20
CA ARG A 80 -19.07 10.08 6.80
C ARG A 80 -19.38 10.47 5.35
N GLU A 81 -20.35 11.36 5.14
CA GLU A 81 -20.81 11.81 3.82
C GLU A 81 -19.99 13.00 3.29
N ASP A 82 -19.08 13.56 4.09
CA ASP A 82 -18.18 14.62 3.62
C ASP A 82 -17.05 14.02 2.77
N VAL A 83 -17.34 13.89 1.48
CA VAL A 83 -16.39 13.37 0.48
C VAL A 83 -15.14 14.25 0.41
N ALA A 84 -15.27 15.57 0.55
CA ALA A 84 -14.13 16.48 0.45
C ALA A 84 -13.17 16.26 1.63
N ALA A 85 -13.70 16.17 2.85
CA ALA A 85 -12.90 15.86 4.03
C ALA A 85 -12.29 14.44 3.98
N ALA A 86 -13.05 13.44 3.51
CA ALA A 86 -12.55 12.08 3.32
C ALA A 86 -11.36 12.04 2.34
N MET A 87 -11.50 12.73 1.21
CA MET A 87 -10.42 12.82 0.20
C MET A 87 -9.20 13.54 0.75
N GLN A 88 -9.37 14.65 1.49
CA GLN A 88 -8.25 15.33 2.15
C GLN A 88 -7.50 14.40 3.10
N ALA A 89 -8.21 13.60 3.90
CA ALA A 89 -7.60 12.64 4.82
C ALA A 89 -6.80 11.55 4.09
N ILE A 90 -7.35 11.00 3.00
CA ILE A 90 -6.67 10.00 2.16
C ILE A 90 -5.40 10.60 1.54
N LEU A 91 -5.48 11.81 0.99
CA LEU A 91 -4.36 12.48 0.34
C LEU A 91 -3.25 12.84 1.32
N ALA A 92 -3.61 13.39 2.48
CA ALA A 92 -2.64 13.68 3.55
C ALA A 92 -1.91 12.39 3.97
N ARG A 93 -2.63 11.27 4.07
CA ARG A 93 -2.02 9.99 4.40
C ARG A 93 -1.13 9.46 3.29
N LEU A 94 -1.57 9.54 2.04
CA LEU A 94 -0.79 9.16 0.87
C LEU A 94 0.52 9.94 0.80
N GLY A 95 0.47 11.27 0.87
CA GLY A 95 1.66 12.11 0.84
C GLY A 95 2.64 11.79 1.96
N SER A 96 2.13 11.60 3.18
CA SER A 96 2.95 11.18 4.32
C SER A 96 3.64 9.82 4.08
N GLN A 97 2.97 8.87 3.43
CA GLN A 97 3.56 7.56 3.12
C GLN A 97 4.59 7.64 2.01
N ILE A 98 4.32 8.40 0.94
CA ILE A 98 5.28 8.66 -0.14
C ILE A 98 6.56 9.26 0.45
N LYS A 99 6.46 10.31 1.25
CA LYS A 99 7.60 10.95 1.91
C LYS A 99 8.40 9.96 2.75
N ARG A 100 7.71 9.14 3.55
CA ARG A 100 8.34 8.14 4.42
C ARG A 100 9.03 7.01 3.65
N THR A 101 8.47 6.60 2.52
CA THR A 101 8.97 5.45 1.74
C THR A 101 10.06 5.84 0.76
N LEU A 102 9.98 7.02 0.15
CA LEU A 102 10.88 7.46 -0.93
C LEU A 102 11.90 8.51 -0.50
N GLY A 103 11.71 9.15 0.66
CA GLY A 103 12.50 10.31 1.08
C GLY A 103 12.07 11.61 0.42
N ASP A 104 12.67 12.72 0.86
CA ASP A 104 12.21 14.08 0.52
C ASP A 104 12.40 14.43 -0.96
N THR A 105 13.52 14.05 -1.58
CA THR A 105 13.84 14.44 -2.96
C THR A 105 12.90 13.81 -3.99
N LEU A 106 12.56 12.53 -3.80
CA LEU A 106 11.61 11.81 -4.67
C LEU A 106 10.16 12.18 -4.34
N PHE A 107 9.89 12.62 -3.12
CA PHE A 107 8.55 13.08 -2.73
C PHE A 107 8.12 14.28 -3.58
N ASP A 108 8.92 15.34 -3.67
CA ASP A 108 8.51 16.57 -4.36
C ASP A 108 8.15 16.30 -5.83
N GLU A 109 8.99 15.55 -6.54
CA GLU A 109 8.75 15.19 -7.95
C GLU A 109 7.48 14.35 -8.13
N LYS A 110 7.30 13.29 -7.33
CA LYS A 110 6.15 12.39 -7.48
C LYS A 110 4.87 12.99 -6.92
N TRP A 111 4.95 13.82 -5.88
CA TRP A 111 3.80 14.48 -5.29
C TRP A 111 3.21 15.52 -6.24
N GLU A 112 4.03 16.31 -6.92
CA GLU A 112 3.54 17.23 -7.95
C GLU A 112 2.83 16.50 -9.10
N ALA A 113 3.36 15.36 -9.55
CA ALA A 113 2.69 14.53 -10.55
C ALA A 113 1.31 14.04 -10.07
N VAL A 114 1.20 13.61 -8.81
CA VAL A 114 -0.07 13.19 -8.20
C VAL A 114 -1.06 14.35 -8.12
N LEU A 115 -0.61 15.54 -7.68
CA LEU A 115 -1.44 16.74 -7.63
C LEU A 115 -1.95 17.14 -9.03
N ASN A 116 -1.12 17.03 -10.06
CA ASN A 116 -1.49 17.36 -11.43
C ASN A 116 -2.50 16.36 -12.02
N LEU A 117 -2.35 15.06 -11.74
CA LEU A 117 -3.35 14.06 -12.12
C LEU A 117 -4.72 14.36 -11.50
N MET A 118 -4.76 14.79 -10.25
CA MET A 118 -6.02 15.14 -9.57
C MET A 118 -6.66 16.42 -10.11
N LYS A 119 -5.86 17.42 -10.47
CA LYS A 119 -6.36 18.65 -11.10
C LYS A 119 -6.98 18.36 -12.48
N ASN A 120 -6.36 17.45 -13.23
CA ASN A 120 -6.78 17.09 -14.59
C ASN A 120 -7.92 16.04 -14.62
N GLY A 121 -8.10 15.27 -13.54
CA GLY A 121 -9.16 14.27 -13.40
C GLY A 121 -10.58 14.82 -13.21
N LYS A 122 -10.79 16.14 -13.30
CA LYS A 122 -12.12 16.79 -13.22
C LYS A 122 -12.88 16.85 -14.55
N GLN A 123 -12.47 16.11 -15.58
CA GLN A 123 -13.25 15.95 -16.81
C GLN A 123 -13.86 14.56 -16.89
N TYR A 124 -14.91 14.29 -16.12
CA TYR A 124 -15.95 13.30 -16.43
C TYR A 124 -17.27 13.77 -15.84
#